data_AF-A2BMY6-F1
#
_entry.id   AF-A2BMY6-F1
#
_cell.length_a   1.000
_cell.length_b   1.000
_cell.length_c   1.000
_cell.angle_alpha   90.00
_cell.angle_beta   90.00
_cell.angle_gamma   90.00
#
_symmetry.space_group_name_H-M   'P 1'
#
loop_
_entity.id
_entity.type
_entity.pdbx_description
1 polymer ?
#
loop_
_entity_poly.entity_id
_entity_poly.type
_entity_poly.pdbx_seq_one_letter_code
_entity_poly.pdbx_strand_id
1 'polypeptide(L)'
;MAYARMIYEAYSMAKAVQVSCGTTPELDEALLIIEEYLSYGGDETVLEQAAELLRVAADVIRSRGCLEWSLLEQAADTLEHAG
;
A
#
# COMPACT_ATOMS: atom_id res chain seq x y z
N MET A 1 11.06 16.55 1.01
CA MET A 1 11.78 15.35 1.52
C MET A 1 10.98 14.57 2.58
N ALA A 2 9.96 15.11 3.25
CA ALA A 2 9.13 14.36 4.19
C ALA A 2 8.19 13.33 3.49
N TYR A 3 7.58 13.73 2.36
CA TYR A 3 6.61 12.90 1.61
C TYR A 3 7.18 11.58 1.08
N ALA A 4 8.37 11.59 0.46
CA ALA A 4 9.00 10.37 -0.04
C ALA A 4 9.28 9.34 1.07
N ARG A 5 9.53 9.79 2.31
CA ARG A 5 9.70 8.89 3.45
C ARG A 5 8.38 8.23 3.84
N MET A 6 7.28 8.98 3.87
CA MET A 6 5.95 8.44 4.18
C MET A 6 5.50 7.40 3.13
N ILE A 7 5.74 7.69 1.85
CA ILE A 7 5.43 6.76 0.76
C ILE A 7 6.26 5.48 0.87
N TYR A 8 7.56 5.60 1.19
CA TYR A 8 8.41 4.43 1.44
C TYR A 8 7.96 3.63 2.67
N GLU A 9 7.47 4.31 3.70
CA GLU A 9 6.94 3.65 4.91
C GLU A 9 5.70 2.82 4.55
N ALA A 10 4.73 3.41 3.86
CA ALA A 10 3.55 2.70 3.35
C ALA A 10 3.92 1.50 2.46
N TYR A 11 4.87 1.69 1.54
CA TYR A 11 5.41 0.60 0.72
C TYR A 11 5.97 -0.53 1.58
N SER A 12 6.80 -0.20 2.58
CA SER A 12 7.43 -1.20 3.44
C SER A 12 6.42 -1.98 4.29
N MET A 13 5.37 -1.32 4.78
CA MET A 13 4.26 -1.96 5.49
C MET A 13 3.52 -2.94 4.59
N ALA A 14 3.14 -2.50 3.38
CA ALA A 14 2.44 -3.34 2.41
C ALA A 14 3.30 -4.54 1.97
N LYS A 15 4.61 -4.33 1.79
CA LYS A 15 5.55 -5.40 1.44
C LYS A 15 5.71 -6.42 2.57
N ALA A 16 5.73 -5.98 3.82
CA ALA A 16 5.77 -6.88 4.97
C ALA A 16 4.54 -7.80 5.00
N VAL A 17 3.35 -7.24 4.78
CA VAL A 17 2.10 -8.01 4.70
C VAL A 17 2.11 -8.99 3.52
N GLN A 18 2.64 -8.59 2.35
CA GLN A 18 2.77 -9.50 1.20
C GLN A 18 3.62 -10.73 1.55
N VAL A 19 4.71 -10.54 2.30
CA VAL A 19 5.63 -11.62 2.71
C VAL A 19 5.01 -12.51 3.79
N SER A 20 4.27 -11.95 4.74
CA SER A 20 3.73 -12.68 5.89
C SER A 20 2.37 -13.34 5.62
N CYS A 21 1.46 -12.63 4.95
CA CYS A 21 0.08 -13.01 4.73
C CYS A 21 -0.20 -13.52 3.31
N GLY A 22 0.81 -13.47 2.43
CA GLY A 22 0.68 -13.76 1.01
C GLY A 22 0.10 -12.58 0.23
N THR A 23 -0.20 -12.82 -1.04
CA THR A 23 -0.58 -11.75 -1.97
C THR A 23 -2.02 -11.82 -2.46
N THR A 24 -2.50 -10.70 -2.99
CA THR A 24 -3.74 -10.55 -3.76
C THR A 24 -3.42 -9.73 -5.02
N PRO A 25 -4.21 -9.84 -6.09
CA PRO A 25 -4.03 -9.01 -7.29
C PRO A 25 -3.96 -7.51 -6.96
N GLU A 26 -4.81 -7.05 -6.04
CA GLU A 26 -4.89 -5.66 -5.62
C GLU A 26 -3.64 -5.23 -4.83
N LEU A 27 -3.08 -6.11 -3.99
CA LEU A 27 -1.83 -5.84 -3.28
C LEU A 27 -0.64 -5.76 -4.23
N ASP A 28 -0.56 -6.67 -5.20
CA ASP A 28 0.50 -6.65 -6.21
C ASP A 28 0.43 -5.38 -7.08
N GLU A 29 -0.77 -4.99 -7.49
CA GLU A 29 -1.00 -3.76 -8.26
C GLU A 29 -0.68 -2.50 -7.45
N ALA A 30 -1.11 -2.42 -6.18
CA ALA A 30 -0.78 -1.30 -5.30
C ALA A 30 0.74 -1.15 -5.12
N LEU A 31 1.45 -2.26 -4.86
CA LEU A 31 2.90 -2.23 -4.70
C LEU A 31 3.62 -1.78 -5.96
N LEU A 32 3.17 -2.22 -7.14
CA LEU A 32 3.70 -1.79 -8.43
C LEU A 32 3.53 -0.28 -8.61
N ILE A 33 2.33 0.25 -8.36
CA ILE A 33 2.04 1.68 -8.47
C ILE A 33 2.94 2.50 -7.55
N ILE A 34 3.12 2.07 -6.30
CA ILE A 34 3.97 2.78 -5.32
C ILE A 34 5.45 2.72 -5.74
N GLU A 35 5.94 1.58 -6.26
CA GLU A 35 7.31 1.45 -6.78
C GLU A 35 7.56 2.36 -7.99
N GLU A 36 6.60 2.42 -8.91
CA GLU A 36 6.68 3.31 -10.08
C GLU A 36 6.70 4.78 -9.64
N TYR A 37 5.83 5.17 -8.70
CA TYR A 37 5.82 6.51 -8.13
C TYR A 37 7.16 6.85 -7.45
N LEU A 38 7.71 5.95 -6.64
CA LEU A 38 9.01 6.17 -5.97
C LEU A 38 10.17 6.29 -6.96
N SER A 39 10.09 5.60 -8.10
CA SER A 39 11.17 5.54 -9.11
C SER A 39 11.14 6.72 -10.08
N TYR A 40 9.94 7.10 -10.53
CA TYR A 40 9.76 8.06 -11.62
C TYR A 40 9.03 9.33 -11.20
N GLY A 41 8.49 9.37 -9.98
CA GLY A 41 7.49 10.35 -9.59
C GLY A 41 6.13 10.06 -10.21
N GLY A 42 5.11 10.79 -9.77
CA GLY A 42 3.76 10.64 -10.29
C GLY A 42 2.84 11.74 -9.77
N ASP A 43 1.57 11.67 -10.16
CA ASP A 43 0.52 12.53 -9.67
C ASP A 43 -0.08 11.98 -8.36
N GLU A 44 -0.66 12.85 -7.54
CA GLU A 44 -1.29 12.51 -6.24
C GLU A 44 -2.43 11.49 -6.45
N THR A 45 -3.15 11.60 -7.58
CA THR A 45 -4.22 10.67 -7.99
C THR A 45 -3.76 9.21 -8.11
N VAL A 46 -2.49 8.98 -8.41
CA VAL A 46 -1.89 7.65 -8.50
C VAL A 46 -1.70 7.03 -7.11
N LEU A 47 -1.39 7.86 -6.11
CA LEU A 47 -1.27 7.41 -4.71
C LEU A 47 -2.64 7.13 -4.09
N GLU A 48 -3.66 7.92 -4.45
CA GLU A 48 -5.06 7.65 -4.06
C GLU A 48 -5.53 6.28 -4.59
N GLN A 49 -5.23 5.97 -5.87
CA GLN A 49 -5.55 4.67 -6.44
C GLN A 49 -4.84 3.52 -5.70
N ALA A 50 -3.55 3.69 -5.37
CA ALA A 50 -2.81 2.70 -4.59
C ALA A 50 -3.41 2.50 -3.19
N ALA A 51 -3.86 3.58 -2.53
CA ALA A 51 -4.52 3.52 -1.23
C ALA A 51 -5.84 2.73 -1.29
N GLU A 52 -6.68 2.95 -2.31
CA GLU A 52 -7.91 2.17 -2.50
C GLU A 52 -7.61 0.68 -2.68
N LEU A 53 -6.63 0.32 -3.52
CA LEU A 53 -6.22 -1.06 -3.73
C LEU A 53 -5.71 -1.73 -2.45
N LEU A 54 -4.95 -1.01 -1.62
CA LEU A 54 -4.50 -1.50 -0.31
C LEU A 54 -5.66 -1.81 0.63
N ARG A 55 -6.74 -1.01 0.61
CA ARG A 55 -7.94 -1.29 1.41
C ARG A 55 -8.68 -2.53 0.93
N VAL A 56 -8.82 -2.70 -0.38
CA VAL A 56 -9.41 -3.93 -0.95
C VAL A 56 -8.57 -5.15 -0.58
N ALA A 57 -7.25 -5.06 -0.69
CA ALA A 57 -6.36 -6.11 -0.26
C ALA A 57 -6.48 -6.40 1.25
N ALA A 58 -6.64 -5.37 2.09
CA ALA A 58 -6.85 -5.52 3.52
C ALA A 58 -8.08 -6.37 3.85
N ASP A 59 -9.21 -6.11 3.19
CA ASP A 59 -10.43 -6.90 3.37
C ASP A 59 -10.24 -8.37 2.98
N VAL A 60 -9.53 -8.63 1.87
CA VAL A 60 -9.22 -9.99 1.44
C VAL A 60 -8.28 -10.68 2.43
N ILE A 61 -7.20 -10.04 2.85
CA ILE A 61 -6.24 -10.59 3.83
C ILE A 61 -6.92 -10.83 5.19
N ARG A 62 -7.81 -9.93 5.61
CA ARG A 62 -8.66 -10.08 6.80
C ARG A 62 -9.56 -11.30 6.68
N SER A 63 -10.20 -11.52 5.54
CA SER A 63 -11.05 -12.70 5.29
C SER A 63 -10.27 -14.02 5.35
N ARG A 64 -8.97 -14.00 5.04
CA ARG A 64 -8.04 -15.14 5.16
C ARG A 64 -7.56 -15.37 6.60
N GLY A 65 -7.88 -14.47 7.53
CA GLY A 65 -7.54 -14.60 8.96
C GLY A 65 -6.14 -14.12 9.34
N CYS A 66 -5.42 -13.42 8.45
CA CYS A 66 -4.08 -12.91 8.79
C CYS A 66 -4.16 -11.57 9.53
N LEU A 67 -3.63 -11.48 10.76
CA LEU A 67 -3.82 -10.31 11.64
C LEU A 67 -3.16 -9.01 11.17
N GLU A 68 -2.20 -9.09 10.24
CA GLU A 68 -1.47 -7.93 9.73
C GLU A 68 -2.27 -7.13 8.67
N TRP A 69 -3.52 -7.51 8.36
CA TRP A 69 -4.40 -6.75 7.46
C TRP A 69 -4.48 -5.25 7.82
N SER A 70 -4.45 -4.92 9.11
CA SER A 70 -4.50 -3.53 9.60
C SER A 70 -3.30 -2.68 9.21
N LEU A 71 -2.16 -3.28 8.85
CA LEU A 71 -1.02 -2.55 8.30
C LEU A 71 -1.28 -2.07 6.87
N LEU A 72 -2.13 -2.76 6.10
CA LEU A 72 -2.55 -2.31 4.77
C LEU A 72 -3.48 -1.09 4.86
N GLU A 73 -4.38 -1.05 5.86
CA GLU A 73 -5.19 0.15 6.13
C GLU A 73 -4.32 1.33 6.55
N GLN A 74 -3.35 1.12 7.45
CA GLN A 74 -2.40 2.17 7.84
C GLN A 74 -1.54 2.65 6.66
N ALA A 75 -1.12 1.73 5.78
CA ALA A 75 -0.40 2.10 4.57
C ALA A 75 -1.26 2.94 3.62
N ALA A 76 -2.54 2.58 3.44
CA ALA A 76 -3.49 3.34 2.64
C ALA A 76 -3.67 4.76 3.20
N ASP A 77 -3.93 4.88 4.49
CA ASP A 77 -4.08 6.19 5.15
C ASP A 77 -2.79 7.01 5.03
N THR A 78 -1.62 6.38 5.15
CA THR A 78 -0.32 7.06 4.98
C THR A 78 -0.15 7.63 3.57
N LEU A 79 -0.61 6.92 2.54
CA LEU A 79 -0.55 7.39 1.16
C LEU A 79 -1.49 8.58 0.91
N GLU A 80 -2.72 8.55 1.44
CA GLU A 80 -3.68 9.65 1.30
C GLU A 80 -3.23 10.95 1.98
N HIS A 81 -2.43 10.85 3.04
CA HIS A 81 -1.85 12.02 3.70
C HIS A 81 -0.51 12.44 3.08
N ALA A 82 0.02 11.65 2.14
CA ALA A 82 1.26 11.91 1.44
C ALA A 82 1.07 12.49 0.02
N GLY A 83 -0.13 12.34 -0.56
CA GLY A 83 -0.61 13.17 -1.68
C GLY A 83 -0.96 14.56 -1.17
#